data_AF-A0A7Y0F0B5-F1
#
_entry.id   AF-A0A7Y0F0B5-F1
#
_cell.length_a   1.000
_cell.length_b   1.000
_cell.length_c   1.000
_cell.angle_alpha   90.00
_cell.angle_beta   90.00
_cell.angle_gamma   90.00
#
_symmetry.space_group_name_H-M   'P 1'
#
loop_
_entity.id
_entity.type
_entity.pdbx_description
1 polymer ?
#
loop_
_entity_poly.entity_id
_entity_poly.type
_entity_poly.pdbx_seq_one_letter_code
_entity_poly.pdbx_strand_id
1 'polypeptide(L)'
;MTNTSYGTEPRGNERYRLSFTVGGLLASQGHLVAGLFMADGECADAAPDDELGDRIAQVRRRAVDENVLAVRTQAANVRMVREAIKRLSALTMRELRHLADADTPPRDCQALMWVAMCRYYALVGEFANEVLRDRYLLGMSTVDHGDYDRFILAKAMWHTELEDVSRTTALKLRSNVFRAMAEGELVDGVDNTLLPSLLGRTVTGILEHRPESFLFFPMNEH
;
A
#
# COMPACT_ATOMS: atom_id res chain seq x y z
N MET A 1 0.45 6.73 23.41
CA MET A 1 0.38 7.72 22.33
C MET A 1 -0.42 7.08 21.21
N THR A 2 -1.61 7.59 20.93
CA THR A 2 -2.60 7.00 20.01
C THR A 2 -2.13 7.15 18.58
N ASN A 3 -1.62 6.05 18.02
CA ASN A 3 -1.09 5.93 16.67
C ASN A 3 -2.27 5.72 15.68
N THR A 4 -3.15 6.71 15.58
CA THR A 4 -4.41 6.59 14.85
C THR A 4 -4.13 6.55 13.35
N SER A 5 -4.29 5.37 12.74
CA SER A 5 -4.39 5.21 11.29
C SER A 5 -5.86 5.35 10.93
N TYR A 6 -6.18 6.28 10.04
CA TYR A 6 -7.56 6.70 9.77
C TYR A 6 -8.24 5.89 8.66
N GLY A 7 -7.50 4.98 8.00
CA GLY A 7 -7.98 4.27 6.80
C GLY A 7 -7.83 2.75 6.78
N THR A 8 -7.25 2.14 7.82
CA THR A 8 -7.01 0.68 7.87
C THR A 8 -8.32 -0.10 7.83
N GLU A 9 -8.42 -1.12 6.97
CA GLU A 9 -9.55 -2.05 7.04
C GLU A 9 -9.42 -2.93 8.28
N PRO A 10 -10.51 -3.11 9.06
CA PRO A 10 -10.50 -4.07 10.15
C PRO A 10 -10.26 -5.48 9.60
N ARG A 11 -9.38 -6.22 10.26
CA ARG A 11 -9.15 -7.65 9.95
C ARG A 11 -10.30 -8.45 10.57
N GLY A 12 -11.21 -8.98 9.76
CA GLY A 12 -12.40 -9.69 10.21
C GLY A 12 -13.35 -10.07 9.07
N ASN A 13 -14.54 -10.59 9.41
CA ASN A 13 -15.58 -11.02 8.46
C ASN A 13 -16.30 -9.85 7.74
N GLU A 14 -15.60 -8.73 7.58
CA GLU A 14 -16.07 -7.57 6.82
C GLU A 14 -15.70 -7.72 5.34
N ARG A 15 -16.46 -7.06 4.48
CA ARG A 15 -16.32 -7.14 3.03
C ARG A 15 -15.01 -6.47 2.57
N TYR A 16 -14.22 -7.14 1.74
CA TYR A 16 -12.97 -6.59 1.19
C TYR A 16 -13.19 -5.37 0.27
N ARG A 17 -12.36 -4.33 0.40
CA ARG A 17 -12.22 -3.28 -0.63
C ARG A 17 -11.45 -3.82 -1.84
N LEU A 18 -12.15 -3.90 -2.98
CA LEU A 18 -11.57 -4.34 -4.26
C LEU A 18 -11.23 -3.19 -5.22
N SER A 19 -11.00 -1.98 -4.69
CA SER A 19 -10.76 -0.79 -5.54
C SER A 19 -9.32 -0.62 -6.04
N PHE A 20 -8.41 -1.54 -5.71
CA PHE A 20 -6.98 -1.48 -6.05
C PHE A 20 -6.68 -1.89 -7.49
N THR A 21 -7.29 -1.20 -8.45
CA THR A 21 -7.16 -1.52 -9.90
C THR A 21 -6.27 -0.54 -10.66
N VAL A 22 -5.55 0.35 -9.96
CA VAL A 22 -4.78 1.43 -10.57
C VAL A 22 -3.39 1.52 -9.97
N GLY A 23 -2.39 1.73 -10.83
CA GLY A 23 -1.16 2.41 -10.46
C GLY A 23 -0.05 1.55 -9.85
N GLY A 24 -0.19 0.22 -9.76
CA GLY A 24 0.81 -0.61 -9.08
C GLY A 24 0.97 -0.16 -7.63
N LEU A 25 2.21 0.07 -7.20
CA LEU A 25 2.60 0.47 -5.84
C LEU A 25 2.43 1.96 -5.57
N LEU A 26 2.64 2.82 -6.58
CA LEU A 26 2.59 4.29 -6.48
C LEU A 26 3.65 4.90 -5.52
N ALA A 27 4.87 4.35 -5.45
CA ALA A 27 5.93 4.84 -4.55
C ALA A 27 6.26 6.33 -4.75
N SER A 28 6.57 6.75 -5.98
CA SER A 28 6.93 8.14 -6.28
C SER A 28 5.73 9.10 -6.14
N GLN A 29 4.53 8.65 -6.52
CA GLN A 29 3.31 9.45 -6.36
C GLN A 29 2.96 9.61 -4.89
N GLY A 30 3.10 8.56 -4.09
CA GLY A 30 2.89 8.60 -2.65
C GLY A 30 3.83 9.59 -1.96
N HIS A 31 5.13 9.56 -2.30
CA HIS A 31 6.12 10.53 -1.83
C HIS A 31 5.72 11.98 -2.16
N LEU A 32 5.36 12.27 -3.42
CA LEU A 32 4.97 13.62 -3.82
C LEU A 32 3.69 14.11 -3.12
N VAL A 33 2.67 13.25 -3.02
CA VAL A 33 1.40 13.60 -2.36
C VAL A 33 1.60 13.75 -0.85
N ALA A 34 2.46 12.94 -0.23
CA ALA A 34 2.83 13.10 1.18
C ALA A 34 3.58 14.42 1.41
N GLY A 35 4.48 14.81 0.51
CA GLY A 35 5.16 16.11 0.53
C GLY A 35 4.18 17.29 0.52
N LEU A 36 3.16 17.25 -0.36
CA LEU A 36 2.10 18.26 -0.37
C LEU A 36 1.31 18.29 0.94
N PHE A 37 1.03 17.12 1.50
CA PHE A 37 0.30 16.99 2.76
C PHE A 37 1.07 17.59 3.94
N MET A 38 2.40 17.48 3.96
CA MET A 38 3.25 18.03 5.03
C MET A 38 3.62 19.51 4.83
N ALA A 39 3.63 20.01 3.59
CA ALA A 39 3.95 21.41 3.29
C ALA A 39 2.89 22.40 3.81
N ASP A 40 1.62 21.96 3.92
CA ASP A 40 0.49 22.82 4.25
C ASP A 40 0.25 22.98 5.77
N GLY A 41 1.19 22.52 6.63
CA GLY A 41 1.23 22.82 8.06
C GLY A 41 1.46 21.60 8.96
N GLU A 42 2.08 21.81 10.12
CA GLU A 42 2.31 20.79 11.16
C GLU A 42 1.01 20.06 11.47
N CYS A 43 0.88 18.82 11.00
CA CYS A 43 -0.22 17.98 11.38
C CYS A 43 -0.08 17.70 12.89
N ALA A 44 -0.86 18.41 13.70
CA ALA A 44 -1.05 18.06 15.08
C ALA A 44 -1.67 16.67 15.10
N ASP A 45 -1.10 15.73 15.86
CA ASP A 45 -1.54 14.34 15.95
C ASP A 45 -2.99 14.19 16.51
N ALA A 46 -3.66 15.31 16.80
CA ALA A 46 -5.00 15.42 17.40
C ALA A 46 -5.92 16.40 16.65
N ALA A 47 -5.68 16.67 15.36
CA ALA A 47 -6.59 17.51 14.59
C ALA A 47 -7.99 16.86 14.51
N PRO A 48 -9.09 17.64 14.63
CA PRO A 48 -10.44 17.14 14.44
C PRO A 48 -10.62 16.48 13.07
N ASP A 49 -11.45 15.43 12.99
CA ASP A 49 -11.69 14.68 11.74
C ASP A 49 -12.12 15.57 10.57
N ASP A 50 -12.86 16.65 10.85
CA ASP A 50 -13.29 17.64 9.86
C ASP A 50 -12.11 18.40 9.23
N GLU A 51 -11.10 18.77 10.04
CA GLU A 51 -9.91 19.50 9.58
C GLU A 51 -8.96 18.58 8.77
N LEU A 52 -8.97 17.28 9.06
CA LEU A 52 -8.27 16.28 8.26
C LEU A 52 -8.97 16.07 6.90
N GLY A 53 -10.31 16.02 6.89
CA GLY A 53 -11.12 15.89 5.68
C GLY A 53 -10.92 17.05 4.71
N ASP A 54 -10.92 18.29 5.22
CA ASP A 54 -10.71 19.50 4.41
C ASP A 54 -9.30 19.57 3.83
N ARG A 55 -8.27 19.21 4.61
CA ARG A 55 -6.89 19.12 4.12
C ARG A 55 -6.72 18.08 3.03
N ILE A 56 -7.31 16.89 3.20
CA ILE A 56 -7.30 15.86 2.15
C ILE A 56 -7.95 16.39 0.87
N ALA A 57 -9.06 17.13 0.98
CA ALA A 57 -9.73 17.74 -0.17
C ALA A 57 -8.86 18.81 -0.85
N GLN A 58 -8.13 19.62 -0.09
CA GLN A 58 -7.19 20.62 -0.59
C GLN A 58 -5.99 19.98 -1.30
N VAL A 59 -5.30 19.03 -0.65
CA VAL A 59 -4.16 18.30 -1.23
C VAL A 59 -4.58 17.58 -2.51
N ARG A 60 -5.76 16.95 -2.53
CA ARG A 60 -6.31 16.32 -3.74
C ARG A 60 -6.48 17.33 -4.87
N ARG A 61 -7.06 18.50 -4.58
CA ARG A 61 -7.30 19.54 -5.59
C ARG A 61 -5.97 20.03 -6.16
N ARG A 62 -5.03 20.39 -5.28
CA ARG A 62 -3.70 20.86 -5.64
C ARG A 62 -2.91 19.85 -6.47
N ALA A 63 -2.84 18.60 -6.04
CA ALA A 63 -2.13 17.54 -6.76
C ALA A 63 -2.71 17.28 -8.17
N VAL A 64 -4.02 17.45 -8.34
CA VAL A 64 -4.70 17.32 -9.64
C VAL A 64 -4.43 18.54 -10.52
N ASP A 65 -4.61 19.75 -9.98
CA ASP A 65 -4.55 21.02 -10.71
C ASP A 65 -3.12 21.36 -11.13
N GLU A 66 -2.14 21.11 -10.27
CA GLU A 66 -0.72 21.32 -10.54
C GLU A 66 -0.08 20.17 -11.36
N ASN A 67 -0.84 19.10 -11.65
CA ASN A 67 -0.36 17.88 -12.30
C ASN A 67 0.96 17.36 -11.70
N VAL A 68 1.04 17.31 -10.37
CA VAL A 68 2.28 17.02 -9.63
C VAL A 68 2.88 15.66 -10.01
N LEU A 69 2.04 14.72 -10.43
CA LEU A 69 2.47 13.39 -10.86
C LEU A 69 3.03 13.35 -12.30
N ALA A 70 3.00 14.48 -13.01
CA ALA A 70 3.43 14.65 -14.41
C ALA A 70 2.83 13.61 -15.38
N VAL A 71 1.56 13.23 -15.15
CA VAL A 71 0.91 12.17 -15.93
C VAL A 71 0.29 12.74 -17.20
N ARG A 72 0.38 11.98 -18.30
CA ARG A 72 -0.04 12.39 -19.66
C ARG A 72 -1.52 12.77 -19.81
N THR A 73 -2.40 12.28 -18.93
CA THR A 73 -3.84 12.58 -19.02
C THR A 73 -4.38 12.97 -17.66
N GLN A 74 -5.23 13.99 -17.65
CA GLN A 74 -5.89 14.47 -16.43
C GLN A 74 -6.71 13.36 -15.75
N ALA A 75 -7.39 12.51 -16.53
CA ALA A 75 -8.16 11.40 -16.00
C ALA A 75 -7.28 10.36 -15.29
N ALA A 76 -6.06 10.09 -15.80
CA ALA A 76 -5.12 9.21 -15.12
C ALA A 76 -4.53 9.88 -13.86
N ASN A 77 -4.20 11.18 -13.93
CA ASN A 77 -3.73 11.94 -12.78
C ASN A 77 -4.74 11.89 -11.62
N VAL A 78 -6.01 12.20 -11.89
CA VAL A 78 -7.10 12.15 -10.89
C VAL A 78 -7.22 10.77 -10.24
N ARG A 79 -7.13 9.69 -11.04
CA ARG A 79 -7.21 8.33 -10.50
C ARG A 79 -6.02 7.99 -9.60
N MET A 80 -4.80 8.35 -10.03
CA MET A 80 -3.57 8.08 -9.28
C MET A 80 -3.50 8.88 -7.98
N VAL A 81 -3.86 10.18 -8.01
CA VAL A 81 -3.93 11.02 -6.81
C VAL A 81 -4.93 10.46 -5.80
N ARG A 82 -6.14 10.09 -6.25
CA ARG A 82 -7.16 9.50 -5.37
C ARG A 82 -6.68 8.19 -4.73
N GLU A 83 -6.01 7.35 -5.50
CA GLU A 83 -5.49 6.07 -5.01
C GLU A 83 -4.31 6.26 -4.05
N ALA A 84 -3.41 7.21 -4.32
CA ALA A 84 -2.34 7.57 -3.41
C ALA A 84 -2.90 8.06 -2.08
N ILE A 85 -3.83 9.02 -2.09
CA ILE A 85 -4.47 9.56 -0.87
C ILE A 85 -5.11 8.46 -0.02
N LYS A 86 -5.82 7.51 -0.66
CA LYS A 86 -6.41 6.36 0.03
C LYS A 86 -5.36 5.56 0.79
N ARG A 87 -4.26 5.20 0.13
CA ARG A 87 -3.19 4.40 0.77
C ARG A 87 -2.51 5.20 1.88
N LEU A 88 -2.21 6.47 1.63
CA LEU A 88 -1.58 7.36 2.61
C LEU A 88 -2.41 7.50 3.90
N SER A 89 -3.74 7.40 3.85
CA SER A 89 -4.57 7.45 5.06
C SER A 89 -4.44 6.22 5.99
N ALA A 90 -3.81 5.14 5.50
CA ALA A 90 -3.47 3.97 6.29
C ALA A 90 -2.07 4.05 6.96
N LEU A 91 -1.34 5.14 6.70
CA LEU A 91 -0.08 5.45 7.36
C LEU A 91 -0.30 6.34 8.58
N THR A 92 0.54 6.14 9.57
CA THR A 92 0.65 7.00 10.75
C THR A 92 1.34 8.30 10.36
N MET A 93 1.18 9.33 11.19
CA MET A 93 1.82 10.61 10.95
C MET A 93 3.35 10.51 10.86
N ARG A 94 3.97 9.64 11.67
CA ARG A 94 5.42 9.40 11.62
C ARG A 94 5.86 8.79 10.29
N GLU A 95 5.11 7.81 9.79
CA GLU A 95 5.36 7.18 8.49
C GLU A 95 5.17 8.18 7.35
N LEU A 96 4.13 9.02 7.41
CA LEU A 96 3.89 10.06 6.41
C LEU A 96 4.99 11.13 6.41
N ARG A 97 5.46 11.57 7.58
CA ARG A 97 6.57 12.54 7.68
C ARG A 97 7.85 11.99 7.05
N HIS A 98 8.20 10.72 7.33
CA HIS A 98 9.34 10.07 6.67
C HIS A 98 9.09 10.00 5.17
N LEU A 99 7.95 9.48 4.72
CA LEU A 99 7.63 9.39 3.30
C LEU A 99 7.69 10.74 2.56
N ALA A 100 7.38 11.85 3.23
CA ALA A 100 7.39 13.20 2.66
C ALA A 100 8.78 13.85 2.60
N ASP A 101 9.76 13.36 3.36
CA ASP A 101 11.07 13.96 3.47
C ASP A 101 11.85 13.80 2.15
N ALA A 102 12.44 14.90 1.67
CA ALA A 102 13.15 14.98 0.40
C ALA A 102 14.38 14.06 0.33
N ASP A 103 14.98 13.73 1.48
CA ASP A 103 16.15 12.86 1.59
C ASP A 103 15.76 11.38 1.76
N THR A 104 14.47 11.06 1.70
CA THR A 104 14.00 9.68 1.87
C THR A 104 14.48 8.78 0.73
N PRO A 105 15.16 7.66 1.05
CA PRO A 105 15.60 6.72 0.03
C PRO A 105 14.41 6.12 -0.75
N PRO A 106 14.53 5.90 -2.07
CA PRO A 106 13.47 5.30 -2.87
C PRO A 106 12.92 3.97 -2.30
N ARG A 107 13.81 3.13 -1.75
CA ARG A 107 13.44 1.86 -1.09
C ARG A 107 12.56 2.04 0.14
N ASP A 108 12.77 3.11 0.90
CA ASP A 108 11.97 3.40 2.08
C ASP A 108 10.57 3.88 1.64
N CYS A 109 10.49 4.67 0.55
CA CYS A 109 9.22 5.03 -0.08
C CYS A 109 8.47 3.80 -0.62
N GLN A 110 9.16 2.88 -1.29
CA GLN A 110 8.59 1.61 -1.77
C GLN A 110 8.04 0.78 -0.59
N ALA A 111 8.84 0.59 0.46
CA ALA A 111 8.44 -0.16 1.65
C ALA A 111 7.21 0.45 2.34
N LEU A 112 7.20 1.77 2.56
CA LEU A 112 6.08 2.45 3.20
C LEU A 112 4.81 2.41 2.34
N MET A 113 4.94 2.54 1.01
CA MET A 113 3.78 2.43 0.12
C MET A 113 3.25 0.99 0.00
N TRP A 114 4.10 -0.02 0.17
CA TRP A 114 3.66 -1.41 0.27
C TRP A 114 2.89 -1.66 1.56
N VAL A 115 3.40 -1.16 2.69
CA VAL A 115 2.71 -1.19 3.99
C VAL A 115 1.36 -0.47 3.89
N ALA A 116 1.33 0.71 3.28
CA ALA A 116 0.12 1.50 3.06
C ALA A 116 -0.93 0.71 2.26
N MET A 117 -0.52 0.05 1.18
CA MET A 117 -1.40 -0.80 0.37
C MET A 117 -1.94 -2.00 1.15
N CYS A 118 -1.07 -2.72 1.88
CA CYS A 118 -1.45 -3.88 2.70
C CYS A 118 -2.39 -3.53 3.86
N ARG A 119 -2.22 -2.35 4.47
CA ARG A 119 -3.10 -1.88 5.54
C ARG A 119 -4.42 -1.33 5.02
N TYR A 120 -4.42 -0.67 3.87
CA TYR A 120 -5.66 -0.10 3.30
C TYR A 120 -6.54 -1.16 2.62
N TYR A 121 -5.93 -2.22 2.07
CA TYR A 121 -6.62 -3.34 1.42
C TYR A 121 -6.30 -4.65 2.15
N ALA A 122 -7.21 -5.10 3.01
CA ALA A 122 -7.01 -6.28 3.85
C ALA A 122 -6.68 -7.54 3.02
N LEU A 123 -7.32 -7.72 1.86
CA LEU A 123 -7.03 -8.83 0.94
C LEU A 123 -5.56 -8.85 0.50
N VAL A 124 -4.95 -7.69 0.27
CA VAL A 124 -3.53 -7.58 -0.12
C VAL A 124 -2.63 -7.85 1.07
N GLY A 125 -2.97 -7.32 2.25
CA GLY A 125 -2.21 -7.58 3.47
C GLY A 125 -2.25 -9.04 3.91
N GLU A 126 -3.38 -9.72 3.73
CA GLU A 126 -3.52 -11.15 3.98
C GLU A 126 -2.75 -11.97 2.95
N PHE A 127 -2.79 -11.62 1.66
CA PHE A 127 -1.96 -12.28 0.66
C PHE A 127 -0.46 -12.11 0.96
N ALA A 128 -0.04 -10.92 1.40
CA ALA A 128 1.34 -10.65 1.76
C ALA A 128 1.80 -11.53 2.95
N ASN A 129 0.95 -11.72 3.94
CA ASN A 129 1.25 -12.52 5.12
C ASN A 129 1.16 -14.04 4.85
N GLU A 130 0.02 -14.50 4.32
CA GLU A 130 -0.33 -15.93 4.19
C GLU A 130 0.28 -16.61 2.96
N VAL A 131 0.78 -15.84 1.98
CA VAL A 131 1.34 -16.40 0.75
C VAL A 131 2.75 -15.89 0.51
N LEU A 132 2.93 -14.58 0.37
CA LEU A 132 4.24 -14.02 0.02
C LEU A 132 5.29 -14.35 1.09
N ARG A 133 5.00 -14.03 2.36
CA ARG A 133 5.90 -14.29 3.47
C ARG A 133 6.02 -15.79 3.78
N ASP A 134 4.92 -16.54 3.82
CA ASP A 134 4.96 -17.97 4.10
C ASP A 134 5.81 -18.74 3.08
N ARG A 135 5.70 -18.41 1.79
CA ARG A 135 6.54 -19.02 0.75
C ARG A 135 8.02 -18.71 0.94
N TYR A 136 8.33 -17.47 1.31
CA TYR A 136 9.70 -17.08 1.66
C TYR A 136 10.25 -17.90 2.83
N LEU A 137 9.48 -18.03 3.92
CA LEU A 137 9.88 -18.80 5.11
C LEU A 137 10.04 -20.29 4.83
N LEU A 138 9.25 -20.84 3.91
CA LEU A 138 9.35 -22.22 3.44
C LEU A 138 10.50 -22.45 2.45
N GLY A 139 11.26 -21.40 2.09
CA GLY A 139 12.37 -21.50 1.15
C GLY A 139 11.94 -21.74 -0.30
N MET A 140 10.69 -21.39 -0.65
CA MET A 140 10.23 -21.43 -2.04
C MET A 140 10.94 -20.33 -2.83
N SER A 141 11.25 -20.59 -4.10
CA SER A 141 11.98 -19.63 -4.94
C SER A 141 11.09 -18.53 -5.52
N THR A 142 9.83 -18.81 -5.81
CA THR A 142 8.92 -17.89 -6.52
C THR A 142 7.55 -17.84 -5.85
N VAL A 143 6.78 -16.79 -6.16
CA VAL A 143 5.33 -16.72 -5.94
C VAL A 143 4.64 -16.45 -7.28
N ASP A 144 3.69 -17.28 -7.68
CA ASP A 144 3.08 -17.19 -9.02
C ASP A 144 1.58 -16.87 -9.00
N HIS A 145 1.02 -16.65 -10.19
CA HIS A 145 -0.41 -16.37 -10.34
C HIS A 145 -1.30 -17.51 -9.82
N GLY A 146 -0.83 -18.76 -9.84
CA GLY A 146 -1.56 -19.90 -9.29
C GLY A 146 -1.63 -19.87 -7.77
N ASP A 147 -0.59 -19.37 -7.09
CA ASP A 147 -0.63 -19.11 -5.65
C ASP A 147 -1.70 -18.08 -5.29
N TYR A 148 -1.78 -16.99 -6.06
CA TYR A 148 -2.82 -15.98 -5.89
C TYR A 148 -4.21 -16.54 -6.16
N ASP A 149 -4.39 -17.30 -7.24
CA ASP A 149 -5.69 -17.88 -7.58
C ASP A 149 -6.18 -18.85 -6.49
N ARG A 150 -5.28 -19.68 -5.93
CA ARG A 150 -5.58 -20.55 -4.78
C ARG A 150 -5.98 -19.76 -3.53
N PHE A 151 -5.26 -18.67 -3.23
CA PHE A 151 -5.59 -17.78 -2.12
C PHE A 151 -6.98 -17.16 -2.28
N ILE A 152 -7.31 -16.62 -3.46
CA ILE A 152 -8.64 -16.04 -3.71
C ILE A 152 -9.74 -17.10 -3.57
N LEU A 153 -9.54 -18.30 -4.12
CA LEU A 153 -10.50 -19.40 -3.98
C LEU A 153 -10.76 -19.77 -2.51
N ALA A 154 -9.71 -19.78 -1.68
CA ALA A 154 -9.85 -20.07 -0.25
C ALA A 154 -10.63 -18.97 0.48
N LYS A 155 -10.34 -17.69 0.18
CA LYS A 155 -11.06 -16.56 0.79
C LYS A 155 -12.51 -16.46 0.32
N ALA A 156 -12.80 -16.78 -0.93
CA ALA A 156 -14.14 -16.73 -1.51
C ALA A 156 -15.17 -17.61 -0.76
N MET A 157 -14.71 -18.68 -0.07
CA MET A 157 -15.56 -19.53 0.78
C MET A 157 -16.31 -18.77 1.88
N TRP A 158 -15.77 -17.63 2.31
CA TRP A 158 -16.33 -16.81 3.41
C TRP A 158 -16.63 -15.37 2.97
N HIS A 159 -16.16 -14.96 1.78
CA HIS A 159 -16.25 -13.61 1.25
C HIS A 159 -16.90 -13.62 -0.14
N THR A 160 -18.24 -13.56 -0.18
CA THR A 160 -19.03 -13.69 -1.41
C THR A 160 -18.69 -12.63 -2.45
N GLU A 161 -18.22 -11.45 -2.02
CA GLU A 161 -17.77 -10.41 -2.92
C GLU A 161 -16.60 -10.80 -3.82
N LEU A 162 -15.83 -11.85 -3.45
CA LEU A 162 -14.78 -12.43 -4.27
C LEU A 162 -15.34 -13.37 -5.35
N GLU A 163 -16.48 -14.01 -5.09
CA GLU A 163 -17.21 -14.84 -6.08
C GLU A 163 -17.89 -13.97 -7.13
N ASP A 164 -18.43 -12.83 -6.71
CA ASP A 164 -19.17 -11.89 -7.58
C ASP A 164 -18.25 -11.06 -8.50
N VAL A 165 -16.93 -11.16 -8.35
CA VAL A 165 -15.97 -10.38 -9.16
C VAL A 165 -15.97 -10.86 -10.60
N SER A 166 -16.21 -9.94 -11.54
CA SER A 166 -16.07 -10.26 -12.96
C SER A 166 -14.64 -10.70 -13.29
N ARG A 167 -14.48 -11.66 -14.21
CA ARG A 167 -13.16 -12.17 -14.65
C ARG A 167 -12.17 -11.06 -15.01
N THR A 168 -12.64 -10.02 -15.71
CA THR A 168 -11.82 -8.86 -16.07
C THR A 168 -11.30 -8.11 -14.85
N THR A 169 -12.13 -7.95 -13.83
CA THR A 169 -11.74 -7.29 -12.58
C THR A 169 -10.77 -8.15 -11.80
N ALA A 170 -11.03 -9.46 -11.66
CA ALA A 170 -10.14 -10.39 -10.98
C ALA A 170 -8.72 -10.40 -11.59
N LEU A 171 -8.62 -10.47 -12.93
CA LEU A 171 -7.34 -10.38 -13.64
C LEU A 171 -6.63 -9.05 -13.38
N LYS A 172 -7.38 -7.95 -13.30
CA LYS A 172 -6.84 -6.62 -13.05
C LYS A 172 -6.33 -6.46 -11.61
N LEU A 173 -7.04 -7.00 -10.63
CA LEU A 173 -6.62 -7.03 -9.22
C LEU A 173 -5.31 -7.83 -9.08
N ARG A 174 -5.27 -9.05 -9.64
CA ARG A 174 -4.06 -9.88 -9.65
C ARG A 174 -2.88 -9.15 -10.30
N SER A 175 -3.08 -8.61 -11.50
CA SER A 175 -2.04 -7.87 -12.22
C SER A 175 -1.53 -6.67 -11.41
N ASN A 176 -2.41 -5.96 -10.70
CA ASN A 176 -2.01 -4.81 -9.90
C ASN A 176 -1.22 -5.21 -8.64
N VAL A 177 -1.58 -6.33 -7.99
CA VAL A 177 -0.83 -6.87 -6.84
C VAL A 177 0.57 -7.29 -7.25
N PHE A 178 0.71 -8.11 -8.31
CA PHE A 178 2.02 -8.56 -8.79
C PHE A 178 2.89 -7.40 -9.25
N ARG A 179 2.30 -6.43 -9.95
CA ARG A 179 3.00 -5.21 -10.32
C ARG A 179 3.47 -4.42 -9.08
N ALA A 180 2.64 -4.30 -8.05
CA ALA A 180 3.03 -3.61 -6.83
C ALA A 180 4.16 -4.34 -6.08
N MET A 181 4.15 -5.67 -6.05
CA MET A 181 5.24 -6.46 -5.46
C MET A 181 6.56 -6.28 -6.23
N ALA A 182 6.51 -6.28 -7.56
CA ALA A 182 7.70 -6.05 -8.39
C ALA A 182 8.23 -4.61 -8.24
N GLU A 183 7.35 -3.60 -8.25
CA GLU A 183 7.72 -2.21 -8.00
C GLU A 183 8.24 -1.97 -6.57
N GLY A 184 7.86 -2.84 -5.62
CA GLY A 184 8.30 -2.83 -4.23
C GLY A 184 9.53 -3.69 -3.96
N GLU A 185 10.14 -4.28 -4.99
CA GLU A 185 11.33 -5.14 -4.89
C GLU A 185 11.14 -6.34 -3.95
N LEU A 186 9.90 -6.85 -3.85
CA LEU A 186 9.55 -8.06 -3.09
C LEU A 186 9.67 -9.32 -3.94
N VAL A 187 9.55 -9.15 -5.25
CA VAL A 187 9.74 -10.19 -6.26
C VAL A 187 10.49 -9.61 -7.45
N ASP A 188 11.22 -10.45 -8.18
CA ASP A 188 11.77 -10.10 -9.47
C ASP A 188 10.66 -9.85 -10.51
N GLY A 189 10.78 -8.77 -11.27
CA GLY A 189 9.75 -8.35 -12.22
C GLY A 189 9.63 -9.21 -13.49
N VAL A 190 10.56 -10.15 -13.72
CA VAL A 190 10.59 -11.02 -14.89
C VAL A 190 9.99 -12.39 -14.57
N ASP A 191 10.43 -13.01 -13.46
CA ASP A 191 10.09 -14.40 -13.14
C ASP A 191 9.38 -14.60 -11.78
N ASN A 192 9.09 -13.52 -11.05
CA ASN A 192 8.51 -13.52 -9.71
C ASN A 192 9.32 -14.29 -8.66
N THR A 193 10.64 -14.36 -8.83
CA THR A 193 11.55 -14.84 -7.78
C THR A 193 11.42 -13.99 -6.54
N LEU A 194 11.25 -14.62 -5.37
CA LEU A 194 11.14 -13.92 -4.09
C LEU A 194 12.46 -13.22 -3.74
N LEU A 195 12.36 -11.93 -3.42
CA LEU A 195 13.50 -11.11 -3.01
C LEU A 195 13.41 -10.83 -1.50
N PRO A 196 14.43 -11.18 -0.70
CA PRO A 196 14.43 -10.86 0.73
C PRO A 196 14.32 -9.34 0.95
N SER A 197 13.42 -8.93 1.83
CA SER A 197 13.26 -7.50 2.15
C SER A 197 14.35 -7.02 3.09
N LEU A 198 15.13 -6.02 2.63
CA LEU A 198 16.18 -5.36 3.40
C LEU A 198 15.73 -3.95 3.80
N LEU A 199 15.00 -3.87 4.91
CA LEU A 199 14.52 -2.59 5.45
C LEU A 199 15.69 -1.78 6.05
N GLY A 200 15.78 -0.50 5.69
CA GLY A 200 16.75 0.41 6.27
C GLY A 200 16.46 0.70 7.75
N ARG A 201 17.49 1.01 8.55
CA ARG A 201 17.33 1.25 10.01
C ARG A 201 16.23 2.26 10.35
N THR A 202 16.10 3.33 9.58
CA THR A 202 15.08 4.36 9.81
C THR A 202 13.68 3.80 9.62
N VAL A 203 13.40 3.14 8.48
CA VAL A 203 12.07 2.55 8.24
C VAL A 203 11.77 1.39 9.19
N THR A 204 12.76 0.57 9.57
CA THR A 204 12.60 -0.47 10.59
C THR A 204 12.19 0.15 11.93
N GLY A 205 12.94 1.13 12.43
CA GLY A 205 12.59 1.85 13.64
C GLY A 205 11.24 2.58 13.53
N ILE A 206 10.80 2.92 12.31
CA ILE A 206 9.46 3.45 12.03
C ILE A 206 8.36 2.38 12.23
N LEU A 207 8.57 1.19 11.69
CA LEU A 207 7.60 0.11 11.71
C LEU A 207 7.53 -0.63 13.06
N GLU A 208 8.55 -0.51 13.92
CA GLU A 208 8.54 -1.08 15.29
C GLU A 208 7.38 -0.57 16.17
N HIS A 209 6.79 0.59 15.85
CA HIS A 209 5.59 1.08 16.56
C HIS A 209 4.29 0.38 16.10
N ARG A 210 4.35 -0.41 15.03
CA ARG A 210 3.27 -1.22 14.44
C ARG A 210 3.87 -2.50 13.81
N PRO A 211 4.43 -3.39 14.66
CA PRO A 211 5.25 -4.52 14.21
C PRO A 211 4.49 -5.53 13.34
N GLU A 212 3.15 -5.51 13.35
CA GLU A 212 2.32 -6.30 12.43
C GLU A 212 2.61 -6.02 10.95
N SER A 213 3.30 -4.92 10.65
CA SER A 213 3.66 -4.51 9.29
C SER A 213 4.85 -5.28 8.73
N PHE A 214 5.70 -5.84 9.60
CA PHE A 214 6.79 -6.70 9.17
C PHE A 214 6.28 -8.01 8.53
N LEU A 215 5.06 -8.43 8.88
CA LEU A 215 4.41 -9.61 8.30
C LEU A 215 4.09 -9.45 6.81
N PHE A 216 4.10 -8.23 6.27
CA PHE A 216 3.86 -7.99 4.85
C PHE A 216 5.08 -8.23 3.96
N PHE A 217 6.24 -8.51 4.55
CA PHE A 217 7.50 -8.61 3.82
C PHE A 217 8.03 -10.06 3.79
N PRO A 218 8.67 -10.49 2.69
CA PRO A 218 9.46 -11.72 2.62
C PRO A 218 10.74 -11.57 3.46
N MET A 219 10.60 -11.72 4.76
CA MET A 219 11.69 -11.64 5.72
C MET A 219 11.45 -12.55 6.93
N ASN A 220 12.54 -12.96 7.56
CA ASN A 220 12.50 -13.68 8.82
C ASN A 220 12.00 -12.77 9.95
N GLU A 221 11.50 -13.37 11.02
CA GLU A 221 11.05 -12.63 12.20
C GLU A 221 12.16 -11.72 12.74
N HIS A 222 11.75 -10.48 13.07
CA HIS A 222 12.57 -9.46 13.70
C HIS A 222 12.68 -9.67 15.20
#